data_AF-A0A925DH57-F1
#
_entry.id   AF-A0A925DH57-F1
#
_cell.length_a   1.000
_cell.length_b   1.000
_cell.length_c   1.000
_cell.angle_alpha   90.00
_cell.angle_beta   90.00
_cell.angle_gamma   90.00
#
_symmetry.space_group_name_H-M   'P 1'
#
loop_
_entity.id
_entity.type
_entity.pdbx_description
1 polymer ?
#
loop_
_entity_poly.entity_id
_entity_poly.type
_entity_poly.pdbx_seq_one_letter_code
_entity_poly.pdbx_strand_id
1 'polypeptide(L)'
;WPRAMRRLLLGANRLCEAARQQEVRFGGADVAAFRTLYDAIVAEGEQLNPEAANPAGTRGRARGRAKQSVAHNLLRHFRQHADAVLLFIRDHAVPFTNNVAERAVRMPKVKQKISGCLRAVAGAENYCVIRSCLDTLRKQGHGMLEVSQRAFSGNPIQSSLPRSG
;
A
#
# COMPACT_ATOMS: atom_id res chain seq x y z
N TRP A 1 5.34 -20.48 -9.94
CA TRP A 1 5.36 -19.23 -9.15
C TRP A 1 4.00 -18.51 -8.87
N PRO A 2 3.10 -18.08 -9.80
CA PRO A 2 2.03 -17.10 -9.45
C PRO A 2 0.94 -17.67 -8.53
N ARG A 3 0.52 -18.92 -8.80
CA ARG A 3 -0.41 -19.66 -7.95
C ARG A 3 0.19 -19.92 -6.57
N ALA A 4 1.49 -20.18 -6.49
CA ALA A 4 2.20 -20.40 -5.23
C ALA A 4 2.24 -19.10 -4.40
N MET A 5 2.62 -17.97 -5.01
CA MET A 5 2.61 -16.66 -4.36
C MET A 5 1.22 -16.31 -3.80
N ARG A 6 0.17 -16.51 -4.61
CA ARG A 6 -1.21 -16.30 -4.17
C ARG A 6 -1.58 -17.17 -2.96
N ARG A 7 -1.23 -18.46 -2.99
CA ARG A 7 -1.51 -19.38 -1.88
C ARG A 7 -0.75 -18.97 -0.62
N LEU A 8 0.53 -18.60 -0.75
CA LEU A 8 1.37 -18.15 0.37
C LEU A 8 0.74 -16.92 1.04
N LEU A 9 0.47 -15.86 0.28
CA LEU A 9 -0.03 -14.60 0.84
C LEU A 9 -1.44 -14.75 1.45
N LEU A 10 -2.36 -15.46 0.78
CA LEU A 10 -3.70 -15.71 1.33
C LEU A 10 -3.70 -16.70 2.50
N GLY A 11 -2.74 -17.63 2.54
CA GLY A 11 -2.52 -18.52 3.68
C GLY A 11 -2.00 -17.74 4.88
N ALA A 12 -0.93 -16.96 4.68
CA ALA A 12 -0.36 -16.08 5.70
C ALA A 12 -1.42 -15.11 6.26
N ASN A 13 -2.24 -14.49 5.40
CA ASN A 13 -3.32 -13.61 5.86
C ASN A 13 -4.29 -14.34 6.80
N ARG A 14 -4.75 -15.55 6.44
CA ARG A 14 -5.64 -16.33 7.31
C ARG A 14 -5.00 -16.65 8.66
N LEU A 15 -3.71 -16.96 8.67
CA LEU A 15 -2.97 -17.19 9.92
C LEU A 15 -2.85 -15.91 10.75
N CYS A 16 -2.59 -14.76 10.13
CA CYS A 16 -2.56 -13.47 10.82
C CYS A 16 -3.93 -13.11 11.41
N GLU A 17 -5.03 -13.33 10.69
CA GLU A 17 -6.39 -13.12 11.20
C GLU A 17 -6.66 -13.98 12.44
N ALA A 18 -6.30 -15.26 12.40
CA ALA A 18 -6.46 -16.17 13.53
C ALA A 18 -5.58 -15.72 14.73
N ALA A 19 -4.34 -15.32 14.47
CA ALA A 19 -3.43 -14.84 15.49
C ALA A 19 -3.91 -13.53 16.14
N ARG A 20 -4.55 -12.62 15.38
CA ARG A 20 -5.20 -11.42 15.94
C ARG A 20 -6.33 -11.75 16.89
N GLN A 21 -7.17 -12.73 16.56
CA GLN A 21 -8.29 -13.15 17.41
C GLN A 21 -7.82 -13.76 18.73
N GLN A 22 -6.64 -14.36 18.73
CA GLN A 22 -6.03 -15.00 19.89
C GLN A 22 -4.99 -14.09 20.59
N GLU A 23 -4.79 -12.87 20.10
CA GLU A 23 -3.78 -11.92 20.57
C GLU A 23 -2.34 -12.49 20.57
N VAL A 24 -2.06 -13.43 19.66
CA VAL A 24 -0.75 -14.06 19.48
C VAL A 24 0.05 -13.30 18.42
N ARG A 25 1.36 -13.18 18.64
CA ARG A 25 2.32 -12.66 17.66
C ARG A 25 3.19 -13.80 17.15
N PHE A 26 3.55 -13.73 15.86
CA PHE A 26 4.51 -14.67 15.29
C PHE A 26 5.92 -14.39 15.82
N GLY A 27 6.68 -15.47 16.04
CA GLY A 27 8.07 -15.37 16.40
C GLY A 27 8.93 -14.94 15.21
N GLY A 28 10.16 -14.48 15.50
CA GLY A 28 11.11 -14.10 14.43
C GLY A 28 11.41 -15.24 13.46
N ALA A 29 11.43 -16.48 13.95
CA ALA A 29 11.62 -17.68 13.12
C ALA A 29 10.45 -17.90 12.14
N ASP A 30 9.20 -17.72 12.58
CA ASP A 30 8.02 -17.86 11.73
C ASP A 30 8.01 -16.79 10.63
N VAL A 31 8.30 -15.53 11.00
CA VAL A 31 8.40 -14.42 10.04
C VAL A 31 9.51 -14.69 9.01
N ALA A 32 10.66 -15.20 9.45
CA ALA A 32 11.77 -15.59 8.57
C ALA A 32 11.39 -16.76 7.65
N ALA A 33 10.60 -17.72 8.12
CA ALA A 33 10.11 -18.84 7.31
C ALA A 33 9.18 -18.34 6.19
N PHE A 34 8.25 -17.42 6.48
CA PHE A 34 7.43 -16.79 5.45
C PHE A 34 8.27 -16.03 4.43
N ARG A 35 9.28 -15.28 4.87
CA ARG A 35 10.19 -14.57 3.98
C ARG A 35 10.97 -15.53 3.08
N THR A 36 11.49 -16.63 3.62
CA THR A 36 12.21 -17.64 2.86
C THR A 36 11.34 -18.26 1.76
N LEU A 37 10.10 -18.63 2.09
CA LEU A 37 9.15 -19.16 1.11
C LEU A 37 8.79 -18.11 0.04
N TYR A 38 8.60 -16.86 0.45
CA TYR A 38 8.32 -15.76 -0.46
C TYR A 38 9.47 -15.56 -1.46
N ASP A 39 10.70 -15.43 -0.97
CA ASP A 39 11.89 -15.19 -1.79
C ASP A 39 12.13 -16.35 -2.77
N ALA A 40 11.93 -17.60 -2.33
CA ALA A 40 12.02 -18.77 -3.20
C ALA A 40 11.02 -18.71 -4.37
N ILE A 41 9.76 -18.31 -4.11
CA ILE A 41 8.75 -18.18 -5.17
C ILE A 41 9.09 -17.04 -6.13
N VAL A 42 9.61 -15.91 -5.63
CA VAL A 42 10.04 -14.80 -6.50
C VAL A 42 11.23 -15.24 -7.36
N ALA A 43 12.21 -15.94 -6.79
CA ALA A 43 13.36 -16.47 -7.53
C ALA A 43 12.94 -17.46 -8.63
N GLU A 44 12.05 -18.42 -8.31
CA GLU A 44 11.44 -19.31 -9.31
C GLU A 44 10.76 -18.51 -10.43
N GLY A 45 10.02 -17.46 -10.06
CA GLY A 45 9.31 -16.63 -11.02
C GLY A 45 10.22 -15.88 -11.98
N GLU A 46 11.33 -15.35 -11.49
CA GLU A 46 12.31 -14.64 -12.32
C GLU A 46 13.08 -15.56 -13.25
N GLN A 47 13.42 -16.77 -12.81
CA GLN A 47 14.02 -17.79 -13.69
C GLN A 47 13.11 -18.10 -14.88
N LEU A 48 11.80 -18.16 -14.64
CA LEU A 48 10.78 -18.37 -15.68
C LEU A 48 10.46 -17.10 -16.49
N ASN A 49 10.88 -15.91 -16.03
CA ASN A 49 10.56 -14.61 -16.64
C ASN A 49 11.81 -13.73 -16.71
N PRO A 50 12.84 -14.15 -17.47
CA PRO A 50 14.10 -13.43 -17.56
C PRO A 50 13.90 -12.03 -18.14
N GLU A 51 14.85 -11.14 -17.85
CA GLU A 51 14.83 -9.78 -18.41
C GLU A 51 14.94 -9.84 -19.93
N ALA A 52 14.02 -9.15 -20.61
CA ALA A 52 14.08 -9.01 -22.05
C ALA A 52 15.30 -8.16 -22.42
N ALA A 53 16.20 -8.74 -23.21
CA ALA A 53 17.32 -8.01 -23.80
C ALA A 53 16.86 -7.21 -25.01
N ASN A 54 17.55 -6.10 -25.29
CA ASN A 54 17.41 -5.44 -26.59
C ASN A 54 17.93 -6.40 -27.67
N PRO A 55 17.19 -6.63 -28.77
CA PRO A 55 17.70 -7.43 -29.87
C PRO A 55 18.98 -6.79 -30.41
N ALA A 56 20.06 -7.57 -30.46
CA ALA A 56 21.30 -7.12 -31.08
C ALA A 56 21.04 -6.87 -32.58
N GLY A 57 21.32 -5.66 -33.06
CA GLY A 57 21.48 -5.43 -34.50
C GLY A 57 20.50 -4.48 -35.22
N THR A 58 19.60 -3.75 -34.55
CA THR A 58 18.88 -2.67 -35.26
C THR A 58 19.77 -1.43 -35.40
N ARG A 59 20.49 -1.32 -36.52
CA ARG A 59 21.20 -0.10 -36.93
C ARG A 59 20.19 1.02 -37.14
N GLY A 60 20.06 1.92 -36.16
CA GLY A 60 19.27 3.15 -36.29
C GLY A 60 18.53 3.53 -35.01
N ARG A 61 19.02 4.60 -34.36
CA ARG A 61 18.59 5.20 -33.07
C ARG A 61 18.61 4.23 -31.89
N ALA A 62 19.33 4.61 -30.83
CA ALA A 62 19.33 3.91 -29.54
C ALA A 62 17.88 3.76 -29.06
N ARG A 63 17.30 2.58 -29.27
CA ARG A 63 15.98 2.25 -28.74
C ARG A 63 16.15 2.20 -27.23
N GLY A 64 15.31 2.95 -26.50
CA GLY A 64 15.29 2.90 -25.03
C GLY A 64 15.13 1.47 -24.52
N ARG A 65 15.27 1.26 -23.20
CA ARG A 65 15.23 -0.07 -22.55
C ARG A 65 14.13 -0.96 -23.14
N ALA A 66 14.47 -2.21 -23.43
CA ALA A 66 13.52 -3.22 -23.89
C ALA A 66 12.28 -3.26 -22.97
N LYS A 67 11.10 -3.30 -23.60
CA LYS A 67 9.84 -3.45 -22.88
C LYS A 67 9.82 -4.80 -22.18
N GLN A 68 9.74 -4.79 -20.85
CA GLN A 68 9.65 -5.99 -20.03
C GLN A 68 8.22 -6.55 -20.01
N SER A 69 8.11 -7.86 -19.77
CA SER A 69 6.79 -8.50 -19.61
C SER A 69 6.10 -8.02 -18.34
N VAL A 70 4.76 -8.15 -18.29
CA VAL A 70 3.98 -7.83 -17.08
C VAL A 70 4.43 -8.69 -15.90
N ALA A 71 4.71 -9.97 -16.15
CA ALA A 71 5.22 -10.90 -15.15
C ALA A 71 6.58 -10.46 -14.58
N HIS A 72 7.53 -10.06 -15.43
CA HIS A 72 8.84 -9.57 -15.00
C HIS A 72 8.71 -8.30 -14.13
N ASN A 73 7.90 -7.34 -14.57
CA ASN A 73 7.67 -6.12 -13.80
C ASN A 73 7.03 -6.39 -12.43
N LEU A 74 6.10 -7.33 -12.36
CA LEU A 74 5.47 -7.74 -11.10
C LEU A 74 6.49 -8.41 -10.15
N LEU A 75 7.34 -9.30 -10.67
CA LEU A 75 8.39 -9.96 -9.88
C LEU A 75 9.41 -8.96 -9.34
N ARG A 76 9.85 -8.01 -10.19
CA ARG A 76 10.69 -6.88 -9.74
C ARG A 76 10.02 -6.11 -8.61
N HIS A 77 8.73 -5.80 -8.75
CA HIS A 77 7.99 -5.08 -7.72
C HIS A 77 7.93 -5.87 -6.40
N PHE A 78 7.62 -7.17 -6.47
CA PHE A 78 7.64 -8.05 -5.32
C PHE A 78 9.02 -8.09 -4.62
N ARG A 79 10.10 -8.14 -5.39
CA ARG A 79 11.44 -8.10 -4.82
C ARG A 79 11.76 -6.76 -4.15
N GLN A 80 11.47 -5.64 -4.81
CA GLN A 80 11.79 -4.31 -4.33
C GLN A 80 10.98 -3.91 -3.09
N HIS A 81 9.78 -4.46 -2.94
CA HIS A 81 8.87 -4.09 -1.86
C HIS A 81 8.50 -5.27 -0.95
N ALA A 82 9.36 -6.30 -0.88
CA ALA A 82 9.11 -7.50 -0.08
C ALA A 82 8.78 -7.18 1.38
N ASP A 83 9.51 -6.25 2.00
CA ASP A 83 9.27 -5.84 3.39
C ASP A 83 7.90 -5.21 3.59
N ALA A 84 7.44 -4.39 2.63
CA ALA A 84 6.12 -3.79 2.68
C ALA A 84 5.01 -4.82 2.44
N VAL A 85 5.23 -5.75 1.49
CA VAL A 85 4.27 -6.82 1.18
C VAL A 85 4.08 -7.78 2.36
N LEU A 86 5.15 -8.09 3.09
CA LEU A 86 5.12 -9.03 4.22
C LEU A 86 4.91 -8.35 5.57
N LEU A 87 4.76 -7.02 5.62
CA LEU A 87 4.66 -6.27 6.87
C LEU A 87 3.52 -6.76 7.77
N PHE A 88 2.36 -7.11 7.18
CA PHE A 88 1.19 -7.60 7.91
C PHE A 88 1.43 -8.92 8.68
N ILE A 89 2.48 -9.67 8.33
CA ILE A 89 2.89 -10.91 9.01
C ILE A 89 3.70 -10.58 10.27
N ARG A 90 4.52 -9.52 10.22
CA ARG A 90 5.32 -9.06 11.36
C ARG A 90 4.50 -8.21 12.32
N ASP A 91 3.65 -7.35 11.76
CA ASP A 91 2.79 -6.43 12.48
C ASP A 91 1.34 -6.67 12.08
N HIS A 92 0.61 -7.37 12.96
CA HIS A 92 -0.79 -7.71 12.73
C HIS A 92 -1.71 -6.48 12.72
N ALA A 93 -1.30 -5.30 13.21
CA ALA A 93 -2.10 -4.08 13.09
C ALA A 93 -2.15 -3.57 11.64
N VAL A 94 -1.19 -3.97 10.80
CA VAL A 94 -1.17 -3.64 9.39
C VAL A 94 -2.12 -4.58 8.63
N PRO A 95 -3.12 -4.05 7.89
CA PRO A 95 -4.02 -4.89 7.10
C PRO A 95 -3.30 -5.48 5.89
N PHE A 96 -3.70 -6.69 5.49
CA PHE A 96 -3.17 -7.37 4.29
C PHE A 96 -3.44 -6.60 2.99
N THR A 97 -4.50 -5.79 2.95
CA THR A 97 -4.89 -5.04 1.76
C THR A 97 -4.64 -3.54 1.94
N ASN A 98 -4.28 -2.87 0.85
CA ASN A 98 -4.08 -1.42 0.83
C ASN A 98 -5.39 -0.61 0.71
N ASN A 99 -6.55 -1.25 0.93
CA ASN A 99 -7.86 -0.65 0.68
C ASN A 99 -8.08 0.68 1.40
N VAL A 100 -7.54 0.82 2.62
CA VAL A 100 -7.66 2.06 3.42
C VAL A 100 -6.90 3.20 2.77
N ALA A 101 -5.64 3.00 2.36
CA ALA A 101 -4.86 4.05 1.72
C ALA A 101 -5.41 4.38 0.32
N GLU A 102 -5.83 3.37 -0.45
CA GLU A 102 -6.46 3.59 -1.75
C GLU A 102 -7.74 4.43 -1.64
N ARG A 103 -8.61 4.13 -0.66
CA ARG A 103 -9.80 4.95 -0.38
C ARG A 103 -9.44 6.37 0.02
N ALA A 104 -8.39 6.56 0.81
CA ALA A 104 -7.94 7.89 1.22
C ALA A 104 -7.45 8.73 0.03
N VAL A 105 -6.74 8.12 -0.94
CA VAL A 105 -6.19 8.79 -2.13
C VAL A 105 -7.22 8.97 -3.25
N ARG A 106 -8.23 8.10 -3.34
CA ARG A 106 -9.23 8.12 -4.42
C ARG A 106 -9.92 9.47 -4.55
N MET A 107 -10.36 10.05 -3.44
CA MET A 107 -11.15 11.28 -3.47
C MET A 107 -10.33 12.54 -3.77
N PRO A 108 -9.09 12.72 -3.26
CA PRO A 108 -8.14 13.69 -3.81
C PRO A 108 -7.95 13.54 -5.32
N LYS A 109 -7.81 12.30 -5.82
CA LYS A 109 -7.65 12.04 -7.25
C LYS A 109 -8.89 12.42 -8.07
N VAL A 110 -10.08 12.14 -7.54
CA VAL A 110 -11.36 12.57 -8.14
C VAL A 110 -11.50 14.09 -8.14
N LYS A 111 -11.13 14.78 -7.05
CA LYS A 111 -11.10 16.25 -6.98
C LYS A 111 -10.18 16.81 -8.06
N GLN A 112 -8.97 16.25 -8.21
CA GLN A 112 -8.04 16.63 -9.29
C GLN A 112 -8.64 16.42 -10.69
N LYS A 113 -9.30 15.27 -10.92
CA LYS A 113 -9.81 14.89 -12.26
C LYS A 113 -11.07 15.66 -12.68
N ILE A 114 -12.00 15.90 -11.76
CA ILE A 114 -13.37 16.34 -12.09
C ILE A 114 -13.65 17.77 -11.63
N SER A 115 -13.07 18.21 -10.50
CA SER A 115 -13.47 19.46 -9.83
C SER A 115 -12.35 20.51 -9.91
N GLY A 116 -12.19 21.09 -11.11
CA GLY A 116 -11.48 22.35 -11.34
C GLY A 116 -9.96 22.30 -11.37
N CYS A 117 -9.34 21.13 -11.17
CA CYS A 117 -7.92 20.94 -10.86
C CYS A 117 -7.49 21.73 -9.61
N LEU A 118 -6.62 21.14 -8.78
CA LEU A 118 -5.92 21.92 -7.77
C LEU A 118 -4.90 22.80 -8.51
N ARG A 119 -5.32 24.03 -8.87
CA ARG A 119 -4.57 24.94 -9.75
C ARG A 119 -3.27 25.47 -9.13
N ALA A 120 -3.14 25.33 -7.81
CA ALA A 120 -1.95 25.67 -7.05
C ALA A 120 -1.66 24.57 -6.01
N VAL A 121 -0.37 24.31 -5.75
CA VAL A 121 0.10 23.32 -4.77
C VAL A 121 -0.42 23.64 -3.36
N ALA A 122 -0.38 24.91 -2.96
CA ALA A 122 -0.91 25.35 -1.65
C ALA A 122 -2.40 24.99 -1.45
N GLY A 123 -3.22 25.08 -2.50
CA GLY A 123 -4.62 24.64 -2.45
C GLY A 123 -4.77 23.13 -2.30
N ALA A 124 -3.85 22.35 -2.88
CA ALA A 124 -3.80 20.90 -2.73
C ALA A 124 -3.44 20.50 -1.29
N GLU A 125 -2.44 21.18 -0.72
CA GLU A 125 -1.99 20.97 0.65
C GLU A 125 -3.10 21.27 1.65
N ASN A 126 -3.75 22.44 1.54
CA ASN A 126 -4.89 22.80 2.40
C ASN A 126 -6.02 21.77 2.30
N TYR A 127 -6.34 21.32 1.09
CA TYR A 127 -7.34 20.27 0.88
C TYR A 127 -6.96 18.95 1.58
N CYS A 128 -5.69 18.53 1.44
CA CYS A 128 -5.18 17.32 2.08
C CYS A 128 -5.21 17.44 3.61
N VAL A 129 -4.78 18.58 4.18
CA VAL A 129 -4.80 18.83 5.63
C VAL A 129 -6.23 18.74 6.16
N ILE A 130 -7.16 19.50 5.59
CA ILE A 130 -8.57 19.49 6.01
C ILE A 130 -9.13 18.08 5.96
N ARG A 131 -8.89 17.36 4.86
CA ARG A 131 -9.40 16.01 4.67
C ARG A 131 -8.80 15.03 5.67
N SER A 132 -7.49 15.08 5.93
CA SER A 132 -6.81 14.21 6.90
C SER A 132 -7.34 14.44 8.33
N CYS A 133 -7.57 15.70 8.71
CA CYS A 133 -8.16 16.04 10.01
C CYS A 133 -9.58 15.48 10.13
N LEU A 134 -10.43 15.70 9.12
CA LEU A 134 -11.81 15.20 9.11
C LEU A 134 -11.87 13.66 9.14
N ASP A 135 -11.01 12.98 8.38
CA ASP A 135 -10.93 11.51 8.37
C ASP A 135 -10.47 10.97 9.73
N THR A 136 -9.55 11.66 10.40
CA THR A 136 -9.09 11.31 11.76
C THR A 136 -10.20 11.48 12.78
N LEU A 137 -10.87 12.64 12.80
CA LEU A 137 -11.99 12.91 13.72
C LEU A 137 -13.15 11.92 13.50
N ARG A 138 -13.41 11.55 12.25
CA ARG A 138 -14.41 10.52 11.92
C ARG A 138 -14.01 9.14 12.47
N LYS A 139 -12.74 8.75 12.38
CA LYS A 139 -12.23 7.49 12.96
C LYS A 139 -12.27 7.51 14.50
N GLN A 140 -12.20 8.68 15.11
CA GLN A 140 -12.36 8.89 16.55
C GLN A 140 -13.84 8.89 17.00
N GLY A 141 -14.79 8.70 16.08
CA GLY A 141 -16.21 8.60 16.39
C GLY A 141 -16.95 9.95 16.43
N HIS A 142 -16.32 11.06 16.06
CA HIS A 142 -16.99 12.36 16.05
C HIS A 142 -18.00 12.49 14.91
N GLY A 143 -19.16 13.11 15.20
CA GLY A 143 -20.18 13.46 14.22
C GLY A 143 -19.71 14.61 13.32
N MET A 144 -19.80 14.43 12.00
CA MET A 144 -19.18 15.37 11.05
C MET A 144 -19.88 16.74 10.98
N LEU A 145 -21.17 16.78 11.32
CA LEU A 145 -21.91 18.03 11.49
C LEU A 145 -21.39 18.83 12.69
N GLU A 146 -21.22 18.18 13.84
CA GLU A 146 -20.70 18.79 15.07
C GLU A 146 -19.27 19.32 14.84
N VAL A 147 -18.40 18.49 14.24
CA VAL A 147 -17.03 18.89 13.86
C VAL A 147 -17.03 20.16 13.03
N SER A 148 -17.92 20.23 12.02
CA SER A 148 -18.02 21.39 11.13
C SER A 148 -18.52 22.62 11.87
N GLN A 149 -19.60 22.49 12.66
CA GLN A 149 -20.15 23.58 13.47
C GLN A 149 -19.10 24.17 14.40
N ARG A 150 -18.42 23.31 15.15
CA ARG A 150 -17.37 23.69 16.09
C ARG A 150 -16.20 24.39 15.42
N ALA A 151 -15.77 23.92 14.25
CA ALA A 151 -14.71 24.56 13.48
C ALA A 151 -15.11 25.98 13.03
N PHE A 152 -16.33 26.16 12.52
CA PHE A 152 -16.83 27.48 12.10
C PHE A 152 -17.13 28.42 13.27
N SER A 153 -17.45 27.91 14.46
CA SER A 153 -17.62 28.68 15.69
C SER A 153 -16.30 29.04 16.39
N GLY A 154 -15.14 28.75 15.79
CA GLY A 154 -13.82 29.07 16.36
C GLY A 154 -13.38 28.14 17.51
N ASN A 155 -14.06 27.01 17.72
CA ASN A 155 -13.74 26.02 18.75
C ASN A 155 -13.55 24.61 18.13
N PRO A 156 -12.57 24.44 17.20
CA PRO A 156 -12.39 23.18 16.47
C PRO A 156 -12.02 22.03 17.41
N ILE A 157 -12.55 20.84 17.12
CA ILE A 157 -12.12 19.62 17.81
C ILE A 157 -10.69 19.32 17.37
N GLN A 158 -9.77 19.23 18.33
CA GLN A 158 -8.39 18.85 18.02
C GLN A 158 -8.31 17.34 17.79
N SER A 159 -7.83 16.94 16.61
CA SER A 159 -7.51 15.55 16.34
C SER A 159 -6.27 15.16 17.16
N SER A 160 -6.41 14.25 18.11
CA SER A 160 -5.24 13.56 18.67
C SER A 160 -4.68 12.61 17.61
N LEU A 161 -3.40 12.72 17.26
CA LEU A 161 -2.77 11.65 16.48
C LEU A 161 -2.82 10.38 17.34
N PRO A 162 -3.28 9.22 16.80
CA PRO A 162 -3.17 7.98 17.56
C PRO A 162 -1.68 7.80 17.88
N ARG A 163 -1.37 7.62 19.17
CA ARG A 163 -0.01 7.26 19.59
C ARG A 163 0.34 5.99 18.82
N SER A 164 1.32 6.08 17.93
CA SER A 164 1.92 4.92 17.28
C SER A 164 2.46 4.03 18.41
N GLY A 165 1.76 2.94 18.68
CA GLY A 165 2.19 1.87 19.59
C GLY A 165 2.94 0.79 18.84
#